data_AF-A0A971E2R9-F1
#
_entry.id   AF-A0A971E2R9-F1
#
_cell.length_a   1.000
_cell.length_b   1.000
_cell.length_c   1.000
_cell.angle_alpha   90.00
_cell.angle_beta   90.00
_cell.angle_gamma   90.00
#
_symmetry.space_group_name_H-M   'P 1'
#
loop_
_entity.id
_entity.type
_entity.pdbx_description
1 polymer ?
#
loop_
_entity_poly.entity_id
_entity_poly.type
_entity_poly.pdbx_seq_one_letter_code
_entity_poly.pdbx_strand_id
1 'polypeptide(L)' 'MGFRLFSDALKHGEAIPDLYSNTRLGRNLSPPLKWEDPPDGTQSFAITADDPDVPVP' A
#
# COMPACT_ATOMS: atom_id res chain seq x y z
N MET A 1 -5.04 -0.96 21.65
CA MET A 1 -5.27 -1.14 20.20
C MET A 1 -4.34 -0.18 19.48
N GLY A 2 -3.82 -0.55 18.31
CA GLY A 2 -2.76 0.20 17.64
C GLY A 2 -3.17 0.57 16.22
N PHE A 3 -2.52 1.59 15.66
CA PHE A 3 -2.71 2.04 14.30
C PHE A 3 -2.51 0.89 13.30
N ARG A 4 -3.46 0.72 12.38
CA ARG A 4 -3.44 -0.35 11.38
C ARG A 4 -3.69 0.20 9.99
N LEU A 5 -3.04 -0.40 9.00
CA LEU A 5 -3.22 -0.17 7.56
C LEU A 5 -3.57 -1.51 6.91
N PHE A 6 -4.61 -1.52 6.08
CA PHE A 6 -5.10 -2.71 5.39
C PHE A 6 -5.75 -2.36 4.05
N SER A 7 -6.02 -3.39 3.25
CA SER A 7 -6.63 -3.27 1.93
C SER A 7 -7.57 -4.45 1.71
N ASP A 8 -8.70 -4.23 1.04
CA ASP A 8 -9.56 -5.33 0.59
C ASP A 8 -8.92 -6.08 -0.59
N ALA A 9 -7.91 -5.49 -1.24
CA ALA A 9 -7.32 -6.00 -2.46
C ALA A 9 -5.85 -6.43 -2.30
N LEU A 10 -5.15 -5.95 -1.27
CA LEU A 10 -3.79 -6.37 -0.93
C LEU A 10 -3.80 -7.21 0.36
N LYS A 11 -2.99 -8.27 0.36
CA LYS A 11 -2.70 -9.07 1.54
C LYS A 11 -1.21 -8.99 1.85
N HIS A 12 -0.87 -8.84 3.12
CA HIS A 12 0.53 -8.76 3.54
C HIS A 12 1.30 -10.04 3.16
N GLY A 13 2.44 -9.87 2.50
CA GLY A 13 3.30 -10.98 2.05
C GLY A 13 2.82 -11.72 0.81
N GLU A 14 1.66 -11.36 0.25
CA GLU A 14 1.11 -11.97 -0.97
C GLU A 14 1.47 -11.15 -2.22
N ALA A 15 1.36 -11.78 -3.38
CA ALA A 15 1.52 -11.10 -4.65
C ALA A 15 0.50 -9.96 -4.83
N ILE A 16 0.96 -8.81 -5.33
CA ILE A 16 0.09 -7.68 -5.67
C ILE A 16 -0.75 -8.05 -6.91
N PRO A 17 -2.08 -7.87 -6.90
CA PRO A 17 -2.91 -8.12 -8.07
C PRO A 17 -2.49 -7.27 -9.27
N ASP A 18 -2.48 -7.85 -10.48
CA ASP A 18 -2.05 -7.19 -11.71
C ASP A 18 -2.68 -5.81 -11.92
N LEU A 19 -3.96 -5.65 -11.55
CA LEU A 19 -4.71 -4.40 -11.64
C LEU A 19 -3.94 -3.18 -11.09
N TYR A 20 -3.16 -3.37 -10.02
CA TYR A 20 -2.41 -2.30 -9.34
C TYR A 20 -0.94 -2.22 -9.75
N SER A 21 -0.50 -3.08 -10.67
CA SER A 21 0.86 -3.12 -11.17
C SER A 21 1.01 -2.35 -12.48
N ASN A 22 2.24 -1.92 -12.78
CA ASN A 22 2.61 -1.37 -14.08
C ASN A 22 3.13 -2.47 -15.02
N THR A 23 2.29 -3.45 -15.35
CA THR A 23 2.61 -4.56 -16.26
C THR A 23 1.68 -4.57 -17.47
N ARG A 24 1.92 -5.47 -18.44
CA ARG A 24 1.04 -5.63 -19.62
C ARG A 24 -0.40 -6.03 -19.24
N LEU A 25 -0.57 -6.77 -18.14
CA LEU A 25 -1.88 -7.19 -17.62
C LEU A 25 -2.47 -6.17 -16.65
N GLY A 26 -1.63 -5.25 -16.16
CA GLY A 26 -2.00 -4.26 -15.18
C GLY A 26 -2.63 -2.99 -15.74
N ARG A 27 -3.15 -2.18 -14.82
CA ARG A 27 -3.78 -0.89 -15.12
C ARG A 27 -3.08 0.27 -14.42
N ASN A 28 -2.01 0.00 -13.66
CA ASN A 28 -1.25 0.98 -12.91
C ASN A 28 -2.12 1.88 -12.02
N LEU A 29 -3.14 1.29 -11.39
CA LEU A 29 -4.02 1.98 -10.44
C LEU A 29 -3.46 1.85 -9.03
N SER A 30 -3.64 2.88 -8.20
CA SER A 30 -3.33 2.74 -6.77
C SER A 30 -4.27 1.74 -6.11
N PRO A 31 -3.77 0.85 -5.24
CA PRO A 31 -4.60 -0.08 -4.48
C PRO A 31 -5.49 0.68 -3.47
N PRO A 32 -6.69 0.15 -3.14
CA PRO A 32 -7.50 0.72 -2.09
C PRO A 32 -6.80 0.52 -0.74
N LEU A 33 -6.61 1.59 0.02
CA LEU A 33 -6.00 1.55 1.35
C LEU A 33 -6.99 2.07 2.38
N LYS A 34 -7.02 1.41 3.54
CA LYS A 34 -7.82 1.78 4.70
C LYS A 34 -6.93 1.76 5.93
N TRP A 35 -7.12 2.71 6.82
CA TRP A 35 -6.43 2.72 8.11
C TRP A 35 -7.41 3.02 9.23
N GLU A 36 -7.08 2.53 10.42
CA GLU A 36 -7.89 2.66 11.63
C GLU A 36 -7.00 2.85 12.86
N ASP A 37 -7.61 3.35 13.93
CA ASP A 37 -6.97 3.58 15.22
C ASP A 37 -5.71 4.49 15.18
N PRO A 38 -5.73 5.66 14.51
CA PRO A 38 -4.58 6.57 14.56
C PRO A 38 -4.37 7.10 15.98
N PRO A 39 -3.11 7.38 16.40
CA PRO A 39 -2.83 7.93 17.72
C PRO A 39 -3.54 9.27 17.97
N ASP A 40 -3.88 9.54 19.23
CA ASP A 40 -4.46 10.83 19.63
C ASP A 40 -3.56 12.00 19.21
N GLY A 41 -4.17 13.05 18.67
CA GLY A 41 -3.46 14.23 18.17
C GLY A 41 -2.89 14.09 16.75
N THR A 42 -3.14 12.98 16.03
CA THR A 42 -2.77 12.86 14.60
C THR A 42 -3.38 14.00 13.78
N GLN A 43 -2.54 14.80 13.12
CA GLN A 43 -2.96 15.95 12.33
C GLN A 43 -3.12 15.62 10.83
N SER A 44 -2.33 14.66 10.34
CA SER A 44 -2.26 14.32 8.92
C SER A 44 -1.65 12.93 8.72
N PHE A 45 -1.79 12.41 7.50
CA PHE A 45 -1.18 11.17 7.05
C PHE A 45 -0.37 11.41 5.78
N ALA A 46 0.66 10.60 5.56
CA ALA A 46 1.37 10.47 4.30
C ALA A 46 1.49 8.99 3.96
N ILE A 47 1.41 8.65 2.67
CA ILE A 47 1.52 7.28 2.17
C ILE A 47 2.65 7.25 1.14
N THR A 48 3.54 6.26 1.29
CA THR A 48 4.60 5.96 0.34
C THR A 48 4.56 4.47 0.01
N ALA A 49 4.94 4.13 -1.21
CA ALA A 49 5.18 2.76 -1.65
C ALA A 49 6.61 2.73 -2.20
N ASP A 50 7.46 1.92 -1.59
CA ASP A 50 8.88 1.83 -1.87
C ASP A 50 9.23 0.37 -2.14
N ASP A 51 10.06 0.13 -3.16
CA ASP A 51 10.55 -1.19 -3.53
C ASP A 51 12.06 -1.24 -3.22
N PRO A 52 12.47 -1.84 -2.09
CA PRO A 52 13.87 -1.91 -1.70
C PRO A 52 14.70 -2.86 -2.59
N ASP A 53 14.04 -3.66 -3.44
CA ASP A 53 14.68 -4.59 -4.36
C ASP A 53 15.01 -3.93 -5.72
N VAL A 54 14.66 -2.65 -5.91
CA VAL A 54 15.05 -1.88 -7.10
C VAL A 54 16.59 -1.85 -7.19
N PRO A 55 17.18 -2.28 -8.32
CA PRO A 55 18.63 -2.21 -8.51
C PRO A 55 19.15 -0.78 -8.37
N VAL A 56 20.13 -0.59 -7.48
CA VAL A 56 20.87 0.68 -7.36
C VAL A 56 22.07 0.69 -8.32
N PRO A 57 22.42 1.84 -8.93
CA PRO A 57 23.66 2.00 -9.69
C PRO A 57 24.92 1.72 -8.86
#